data_AF-A0A1E1WV42-F1
#
_entry.id   AF-A0A1E1WV42-F1
#
_cell.length_a   1.000
_cell.length_b   1.000
_cell.length_c   1.000
_cell.angle_alpha   90.00
_cell.angle_beta   90.00
_cell.angle_gamma   90.00
#
_symmetry.space_group_name_H-M   'P 1'
#
loop_
_entity.id
_entity.type
_entity.pdbx_description
1 polymer ?
#
loop_
_entity_poly.entity_id
_entity_poly.type
_entity_poly.pdbx_seq_one_letter_code
_entity_poly.pdbx_strand_id
1 'polypeptide(L)'
;MQDTSIFKFKYLVPLYSSLLIVLFAGFVSSGANDLHFNDGASTADIIAGDVFFEILDPPELSYSFRVRPAKDFGAVFNDSMRFDKARLVPTVPLHSCTDIQNQEDLLGHIALSERGKSKQANDD
;
A
#
# COMPACT_ATOMS: atom_id res chain seq x y z
N MET A 1 45.97 28.13 34.79
CA MET A 1 45.55 28.50 33.42
C MET A 1 44.52 27.47 33.00
N GLN A 2 43.22 27.78 33.16
CA GLN A 2 42.15 26.80 32.93
C GLN A 2 41.72 26.79 31.47
N ASP A 3 41.53 25.57 30.98
CA ASP A 3 41.29 25.14 29.61
C ASP A 3 40.12 25.84 28.90
N THR A 4 40.38 26.99 28.30
CA THR A 4 39.49 27.64 27.33
C THR A 4 39.21 26.76 26.10
N SER A 5 40.09 25.80 25.80
CA SER A 5 39.94 24.82 24.71
C SER A 5 38.86 23.78 25.01
N ILE A 6 38.85 23.22 26.22
CA ILE A 6 37.88 22.21 26.66
C ILE A 6 36.48 22.81 26.76
N PHE A 7 36.38 24.05 27.25
CA PHE A 7 35.10 24.76 27.31
C PHE A 7 34.52 24.98 25.92
N LYS A 8 35.32 25.45 24.95
CA LYS A 8 34.86 25.62 23.56
C LYS A 8 34.44 24.29 22.93
N PHE A 9 35.18 23.20 23.16
CA PHE A 9 34.85 21.88 22.63
C PHE A 9 33.51 21.35 23.16
N LYS A 10 33.20 21.60 24.45
CA LYS A 10 31.97 21.13 25.09
C LYS A 10 30.70 21.79 24.53
N TYR A 11 30.80 23.00 23.97
CA TYR A 11 29.67 23.69 23.33
C TYR A 11 29.68 23.60 21.80
N LEU A 12 30.85 23.49 21.15
CA LEU A 12 30.95 23.36 19.70
C LEU A 12 30.46 22.00 19.19
N VAL A 13 30.77 20.92 19.91
CA VAL A 13 30.36 19.56 19.52
C VAL A 13 28.84 19.38 19.50
N PRO A 14 28.08 19.73 20.56
CA PRO A 14 26.62 19.60 20.51
C PRO A 14 25.99 20.56 19.50
N LEU A 15 26.56 21.76 19.29
CA LEU A 15 26.03 22.74 18.34
C LEU A 15 26.23 22.26 16.89
N TYR A 16 27.38 21.68 16.56
CA TYR A 16 27.63 21.06 15.27
C TYR A 16 26.77 19.81 15.04
N SER A 17 26.61 18.97 16.08
CA SER A 17 25.71 17.81 16.04
C SER A 17 24.25 18.22 15.78
N SER A 18 23.76 19.26 16.46
CA SER A 18 22.40 19.79 16.26
C SER A 18 22.20 20.33 14.84
N LEU A 19 23.19 21.07 14.33
CA LEU A 19 23.16 21.61 12.97
C LEU A 19 23.13 20.49 11.91
N LEU A 20 23.91 19.44 12.14
CA LEU A 20 23.98 18.28 11.25
C LEU A 20 22.65 17.50 11.27
N ILE A 21 22.03 17.29 12.43
CA ILE A 21 20.71 16.66 12.54
C ILE A 21 19.64 17.49 11.81
N VAL A 22 19.64 18.81 11.91
CA VAL A 22 18.67 19.67 11.19
C VAL A 22 18.87 19.61 9.68
N LEU A 23 20.12 19.57 9.21
CA LEU A 23 20.44 19.40 7.78
C LEU A 23 19.96 18.05 7.23
N PHE A 24 20.00 16.99 8.03
CA PHE A 24 19.50 15.67 7.64
C PHE A 24 18.01 15.43 7.97
N ALA A 25 17.38 16.26 8.81
CA ALA A 25 15.97 16.13 9.19
C ALA A 25 15.01 16.39 8.01
N GLY A 26 15.45 17.17 7.00
CA GLY A 26 14.69 17.34 5.76
C GLY A 26 14.62 16.08 4.88
N PHE A 27 15.42 15.05 5.19
CA PHE A 27 15.44 13.75 4.51
C PHE A 27 14.63 12.68 5.25
N VAL A 28 13.83 13.04 6.25
CA VAL A 28 12.89 12.09 6.85
C VAL A 28 11.65 12.07 5.97
N SER A 29 11.66 11.17 4.98
CA SER A 29 10.45 10.81 4.25
C SER A 29 9.45 10.27 5.27
N SER A 30 8.27 10.90 5.35
CA SER A 30 7.13 10.34 6.08
C SER A 30 6.66 9.12 5.26
N GLY A 31 7.37 8.00 5.39
CA GLY A 31 7.02 6.74 4.76
C GLY A 31 5.66 6.28 5.28
N ALA A 32 4.88 5.66 4.39
CA ALA A 32 3.55 5.16 4.66
C ALA A 32 3.45 4.46 6.03
N ASN A 33 2.35 4.73 6.76
CA ASN A 33 2.06 4.06 8.02
C ASN A 33 1.67 2.61 7.72
N ASP A 34 2.65 1.72 7.58
CA ASP A 34 2.46 0.29 7.34
C ASP A 34 1.99 -0.39 8.63
N LEU A 35 0.70 -0.21 8.93
CA LEU A 35 0.07 -0.73 10.16
C LEU A 35 -0.11 -2.26 10.12
N HIS A 36 0.18 -2.93 9.01
CA HIS A 36 -0.21 -4.33 8.76
C HIS A 36 0.91 -5.38 8.98
N PHE A 37 2.07 -4.99 9.56
CA PHE A 37 3.11 -5.97 9.88
C PHE A 37 2.79 -6.82 11.13
N ASN A 38 1.87 -6.36 12.00
CA ASN A 38 1.58 -7.00 13.29
C ASN A 38 0.35 -7.92 13.29
N ASP A 39 -0.26 -8.17 12.13
CA ASP A 39 -1.53 -8.90 11.99
C ASP A 39 -1.36 -10.43 12.08
N GLY A 40 -0.21 -10.90 12.58
CA GLY A 40 0.06 -12.33 12.80
C GLY A 40 0.34 -13.13 11.51
N ALA A 41 0.77 -12.46 10.44
CA ALA A 41 1.16 -13.14 9.20
C ALA A 41 2.39 -14.03 9.44
N SER A 42 2.22 -15.34 9.34
CA SER A 42 3.32 -16.30 9.40
C SER A 42 4.30 -16.04 8.26
N THR A 43 5.60 -16.20 8.50
CA THR A 43 6.65 -16.12 7.45
C THR A 43 6.40 -17.11 6.31
N ALA A 44 5.62 -18.17 6.54
CA ALA A 44 5.18 -19.11 5.50
C ALA A 44 4.09 -18.54 4.57
N ASP A 45 3.27 -17.58 5.04
CA ASP A 45 2.26 -16.90 4.22
C ASP A 45 2.91 -15.88 3.27
N ILE A 46 4.04 -15.27 3.66
CA ILE A 46 4.80 -14.32 2.84
C ILE A 46 5.44 -15.01 1.60
N ILE A 47 5.67 -16.33 1.66
CA ILE A 47 6.29 -17.10 0.59
C ILE A 47 5.30 -17.37 -0.57
N ALA A 48 4.00 -17.12 -0.38
CA ALA A 48 2.94 -17.50 -1.31
C ALA A 48 2.59 -16.46 -2.40
N GLY A 49 3.49 -15.53 -2.73
CA GLY A 49 3.27 -14.58 -3.83
C GLY A 49 2.17 -13.57 -3.54
N ASP A 50 2.23 -12.93 -2.36
CA ASP A 50 1.32 -11.83 -2.01
C ASP A 50 1.39 -10.71 -3.05
N VAL A 51 0.24 -10.13 -3.37
CA VAL A 51 0.12 -8.99 -4.28
C VAL A 51 -0.16 -7.73 -3.45
N PHE A 52 0.47 -6.62 -3.82
CA PHE A 52 0.25 -5.34 -3.17
C PHE A 52 -0.57 -4.44 -4.09
N PHE A 53 -1.59 -3.80 -3.52
CA PHE A 53 -2.40 -2.79 -4.16
C PHE A 53 -2.20 -1.47 -3.40
N GLU A 54 -1.81 -0.42 -4.10
CA GLU A 54 -1.58 0.89 -3.50
C GLU A 54 -2.53 1.93 -4.10
N ILE A 55 -3.16 2.72 -3.25
CA ILE A 55 -3.92 3.89 -3.68
C ILE A 55 -2.92 5.05 -3.86
N LEU A 56 -2.78 5.51 -5.11
CA LEU A 56 -1.87 6.61 -5.46
C LEU A 56 -2.53 7.99 -5.41
N ASP A 57 -3.84 8.07 -5.62
CA ASP A 57 -4.61 9.32 -5.66
C ASP A 57 -6.07 9.06 -5.21
N PRO A 58 -6.67 9.92 -4.36
CA PRO A 58 -6.08 11.11 -3.75
C PRO A 58 -5.09 10.77 -2.62
N PRO A 59 -4.10 11.63 -2.33
CA PRO A 59 -3.02 11.33 -1.38
C PRO A 59 -3.52 11.14 0.06
N GLU A 60 -4.62 11.77 0.45
CA GLU A 60 -5.27 11.56 1.75
C GLU A 60 -5.80 10.14 1.97
N LEU A 61 -6.02 9.36 0.90
CA LEU A 61 -6.44 7.96 0.95
C LEU A 61 -5.30 7.01 0.56
N SER A 62 -4.07 7.52 0.44
CA SER A 62 -2.91 6.71 0.09
C SER A 62 -2.66 5.64 1.14
N TYR A 63 -2.77 4.39 0.70
CA TYR A 63 -2.54 3.23 1.54
C TYR A 63 -2.14 2.03 0.69
N SER A 64 -1.22 1.22 1.22
CA SER A 64 -0.77 -0.02 0.61
C SER A 64 -1.49 -1.20 1.27
N PHE A 65 -2.33 -1.87 0.49
CA PHE A 65 -3.07 -3.05 0.88
C PHE A 65 -2.32 -4.30 0.45
N ARG A 66 -2.13 -5.23 1.37
CA ARG A 66 -1.67 -6.58 1.05
C ARG A 66 -2.86 -7.45 0.70
N VAL A 67 -2.86 -8.00 -0.51
CA VAL A 67 -3.92 -8.86 -1.05
C VAL A 67 -3.35 -10.24 -1.32
N ARG A 68 -4.07 -11.27 -0.87
CA ARG A 68 -3.74 -12.65 -1.20
C ARG A 68 -4.49 -13.04 -2.46
N PRO A 69 -3.79 -13.43 -3.55
CA PRO A 69 -4.44 -14.02 -4.69
C PRO A 69 -5.29 -15.22 -4.29
N ALA A 70 -6.35 -15.47 -5.05
CA ALA A 70 -7.12 -16.68 -4.84
C ALA A 70 -6.25 -17.92 -5.11
N LYS A 71 -6.40 -18.92 -4.26
CA LYS A 71 -5.58 -20.13 -4.31
C LYS A 71 -5.77 -20.92 -5.62
N ASP A 72 -7.02 -21.03 -6.08
CA ASP A 72 -7.41 -21.99 -7.11
C ASP A 72 -8.00 -21.33 -8.36
N PHE A 73 -8.04 -20.00 -8.45
CA PHE A 73 -8.61 -19.29 -9.60
C PHE A 73 -7.91 -17.96 -9.92
N GLY A 74 -8.01 -17.54 -11.19
CA GLY A 74 -7.45 -16.27 -11.68
C GLY A 74 -6.15 -16.43 -12.45
N ALA A 75 -5.52 -15.30 -12.76
CA ALA A 75 -4.21 -15.27 -13.40
C ALA A 75 -3.09 -15.50 -12.38
N VAL A 76 -1.99 -16.12 -12.81
CA VAL A 76 -0.78 -16.24 -11.99
C VAL A 76 -0.07 -14.89 -11.98
N PHE A 77 0.14 -14.33 -10.80
CA PHE A 77 0.91 -13.10 -10.63
C PHE A 77 2.40 -13.45 -10.62
N ASN A 78 3.12 -12.97 -11.64
CA ASN A 78 4.58 -13.10 -11.73
C ASN A 78 5.24 -11.76 -11.39
N ASP A 79 6.52 -11.75 -11.05
CA ASP A 79 7.29 -10.54 -10.68
C ASP A 79 7.27 -9.43 -11.74
N SER A 80 7.01 -9.77 -13.01
CA SER A 80 6.91 -8.83 -14.12
C SER A 80 5.52 -8.19 -14.28
N MET A 81 4.48 -8.71 -13.62
CA MET A 81 3.14 -8.16 -13.70
C MET A 81 2.99 -6.97 -12.76
N ARG A 82 3.09 -5.77 -13.34
CA ARG A 82 2.80 -4.51 -12.66
C ARG A 82 1.77 -3.74 -13.46
N PHE A 83 0.72 -3.30 -12.78
CA PHE A 83 -0.33 -2.48 -13.35
C PHE A 83 -0.15 -1.05 -12.87
N ASP A 84 0.58 -0.25 -13.63
CA ASP A 84 0.77 1.16 -13.31
C ASP A 84 -0.46 1.96 -13.77
N LYS A 85 -0.97 2.86 -12.91
CA LYS A 85 -2.10 3.77 -13.20
C LYS A 85 -3.45 3.10 -13.47
N ALA A 86 -3.64 1.86 -13.02
CA ALA A 86 -4.96 1.25 -13.02
C ALA A 86 -5.89 2.01 -12.06
N ARG A 87 -7.11 2.28 -12.51
CA ARG A 87 -8.17 2.90 -11.70
C ARG A 87 -9.01 1.81 -11.06
N LEU A 88 -9.55 2.12 -9.89
CA LEU A 88 -10.57 1.32 -9.25
C LEU A 88 -11.94 1.73 -9.83
N VAL A 89 -12.53 0.87 -10.66
CA VAL A 89 -13.75 1.16 -11.42
C VAL A 89 -14.91 0.32 -10.85
N PRO A 90 -15.97 0.94 -10.32
CA PRO A 90 -17.12 0.18 -9.82
C PRO A 90 -17.82 -0.56 -10.96
N THR A 91 -18.20 -1.81 -10.72
CA THR A 91 -18.98 -2.59 -11.68
C THR A 91 -20.43 -2.11 -11.75
N VAL A 92 -21.07 -2.30 -12.90
CA VAL A 92 -22.49 -2.03 -13.09
C VAL A 92 -23.18 -3.32 -13.55
N PRO A 93 -24.04 -3.94 -12.72
CA PRO A 93 -24.43 -3.54 -11.37
C PRO A 93 -23.33 -3.79 -10.32
N LEU A 94 -23.35 -3.01 -9.22
CA LEU A 94 -22.30 -3.00 -8.19
C LEU A 94 -22.07 -4.35 -7.49
N HIS A 95 -23.09 -5.22 -7.42
CA HIS A 95 -22.97 -6.54 -6.83
C HIS A 95 -22.48 -7.62 -7.81
N SER A 96 -22.33 -7.29 -9.09
CA SER A 96 -21.89 -8.18 -10.17
C SER A 96 -22.65 -9.53 -10.21
N CYS A 97 -23.90 -9.55 -9.76
CA CYS A 97 -24.74 -10.77 -9.73
C CYS A 97 -25.40 -11.06 -11.08
N THR A 98 -25.31 -10.12 -12.03
CA THR A 98 -25.78 -10.23 -13.41
C THR A 98 -24.68 -9.75 -14.34
N ASP A 99 -24.93 -9.82 -15.65
CA ASP A 99 -23.99 -9.34 -16.66
C ASP A 99 -23.56 -7.90 -16.40
N ILE A 100 -22.24 -7.69 -16.48
CA ILE A 100 -21.62 -6.39 -16.30
C ILE A 100 -21.88 -5.54 -17.55
N GLN A 101 -22.40 -4.35 -17.35
CA GLN A 101 -22.79 -3.41 -18.40
C GLN A 101 -21.64 -2.49 -18.82
N ASN A 102 -20.73 -2.15 -17.89
CA ASN A 102 -19.61 -1.24 -18.14
C ASN A 102 -18.30 -1.98 -18.44
N GLN A 103 -18.35 -3.00 -19.28
CA GLN A 103 -17.17 -3.83 -19.60
C GLN A 103 -16.04 -3.01 -20.23
N GLU A 104 -16.40 -2.05 -21.09
CA GLU A 104 -15.43 -1.17 -21.76
C GLU A 104 -14.61 -0.34 -20.76
N ASP A 105 -15.24 0.11 -19.67
CA ASP A 105 -14.56 0.89 -18.61
C ASP A 105 -13.64 0.03 -17.74
N LEU A 106 -13.92 -1.27 -17.64
CA LEU A 106 -13.16 -2.21 -16.83
C LEU A 106 -11.90 -2.73 -17.52
N LEU A 107 -11.82 -2.66 -18.85
CA LEU A 107 -10.68 -3.16 -19.59
C LEU A 107 -9.39 -2.43 -19.17
N GLY A 108 -8.41 -3.18 -18.67
CA GLY A 108 -7.13 -2.66 -18.19
C GLY A 108 -7.20 -1.96 -16.83
N HIS A 109 -8.35 -2.02 -16.13
CA HIS A 109 -8.58 -1.40 -14.83
C HIS A 109 -9.00 -2.45 -13.80
N ILE A 110 -9.08 -2.05 -12.53
CA ILE A 110 -9.43 -2.95 -11.43
C ILE A 110 -10.94 -2.80 -11.16
N ALA A 111 -11.68 -3.90 -11.29
CA ALA A 111 -13.11 -3.92 -11.01
C ALA A 111 -13.38 -3.88 -9.49
N LEU A 112 -14.17 -2.90 -9.05
CA LEU A 112 -14.68 -2.82 -7.69
C LEU A 112 -16.12 -3.33 -7.66
N SER A 113 -16.32 -4.45 -6.96
CA SER A 113 -17.65 -5.02 -6.75
C SER A 113 -17.91 -5.12 -5.26
N GLU A 114 -19.12 -4.77 -4.84
CA GLU A 114 -19.58 -5.04 -3.49
C GLU A 114 -19.95 -6.53 -3.37
N ARG A 115 -19.66 -7.13 -2.20
CA ARG A 115 -20.10 -8.48 -1.89
C ARG A 115 -21.63 -8.52 -1.82
N GLY A 116 -22.26 -9.02 -2.87
CA GLY A 116 -23.70 -9.23 -2.94
C GLY A 116 -24.17 -10.48 -2.19
N LYS A 117 -25.47 -10.49 -1.85
CA LYS A 117 -26.20 -11.74 -1.64
C LYS A 117 -26.64 -12.22 -3.02
N SER A 118 -25.89 -13.13 -3.62
CA SER A 118 -26.39 -13.85 -4.79
C SER A 118 -27.66 -14.59 -4.35
N LYS A 119 -28.83 -14.20 -4.85
CA LYS A 119 -29.95 -15.12 -4.82
C LYS A 119 -29.55 -16.27 -5.73
N GLN A 120 -29.20 -17.40 -5.13
CA GLN A 120 -29.41 -18.70 -5.75
C GLN A 120 -30.79 -18.65 -6.38
N ALA A 121 -30.86 -18.95 -7.68
CA ALA A 121 -32.11 -19.09 -8.41
C ALA A 121 -33.13 -19.81 -7.51
N ASN A 122 -34.29 -19.17 -7.32
CA ASN A 122 -35.47 -19.91 -6.89
C ASN A 122 -35.73 -20.88 -8.04
N ASP A 123 -35.38 -22.14 -7.81
CA ASP A 123 -35.71 -23.27 -8.66
C ASP A 123 -37.23 -23.45 -8.51
N ASP A 124 -37.97 -23.04 -9.53
CA ASP A 124 -39.36 -23.43 -9.75
C ASP A 124 -39.38 -24.74 -10.57
#